data_AF-A0A9E5N971-F1
#
_entry.id   AF-A0A9E5N971-F1
#
_cell.length_a   1.000
_cell.length_b   1.000
_cell.length_c   1.000
_cell.angle_alpha   90.00
_cell.angle_beta   90.00
_cell.angle_gamma   90.00
#
_symmetry.space_group_name_H-M   'P 1'
#
loop_
_entity.id
_entity.type
_entity.pdbx_description
1 polymer ?
#
loop_
_entity_poly.entity_id
_entity_poly.type
_entity_poly.pdbx_seq_one_letter_code
_entity_poly.pdbx_strand_id
1 'polypeptide(L)'
;MLSPEALEIIERLLKAAVFVPVIALVGWWLFSNVLDKTLSFWEAAAGFFLLGIAFVLGVVSIVFGGWGFWGIIGIIVAAVIGLLIWQYMHLAGRQDQFLADEISKYQEAIERDPLNAAAYSFLGQTYLKLGCAEEAVEAFEEALRLDPESRQDRSFLKRAKELKRKG
;
A
#
# COMPACT_ATOMS: atom_id res chain seq x y z
N MET A 1 -40.84 -29.55 -31.65
CA MET A 1 -40.70 -28.30 -30.87
C MET A 1 -41.69 -28.38 -29.74
N LEU A 2 -41.22 -28.48 -28.49
CA LEU A 2 -42.11 -28.45 -27.32
C LEU A 2 -42.80 -27.08 -27.25
N SER A 3 -44.08 -27.04 -26.91
CA SER A 3 -44.80 -25.77 -26.78
C SER A 3 -44.16 -24.91 -25.67
N PRO A 4 -44.19 -23.58 -25.79
CA PRO A 4 -43.63 -22.69 -24.76
C PRO A 4 -44.18 -22.97 -23.36
N GLU A 5 -45.45 -23.35 -23.29
CA GLU A 5 -46.15 -23.75 -22.06
C GLU A 5 -45.54 -25.02 -21.44
N ALA A 6 -45.18 -26.01 -22.26
CA ALA A 6 -44.54 -27.24 -21.78
C ALA A 6 -43.14 -26.98 -21.22
N LEU A 7 -42.41 -26.03 -21.82
CA LEU A 7 -41.06 -25.64 -21.36
C LEU A 7 -41.11 -24.90 -20.02
N GLU A 8 -42.08 -24.01 -19.83
CA GLU A 8 -42.27 -23.31 -18.56
C GLU A 8 -42.69 -24.25 -17.42
N ILE A 9 -43.55 -25.24 -17.72
CA ILE A 9 -43.94 -26.28 -16.76
C ILE A 9 -42.72 -27.12 -16.36
N ILE A 10 -41.89 -27.53 -17.31
CA ILE A 10 -40.67 -28.32 -17.04
C ILE A 10 -39.70 -27.51 -16.18
N GLU A 11 -39.48 -26.21 -16.47
CA GLU A 11 -38.56 -25.37 -15.69
C GLU A 11 -39.07 -25.15 -14.25
N ARG A 12 -40.39 -24.97 -14.08
CA ARG A 12 -41.01 -24.88 -12.75
C ARG A 12 -40.87 -26.19 -11.98
N LEU A 13 -41.07 -27.33 -12.64
CA LEU A 13 -40.90 -28.65 -12.04
C LEU A 13 -39.44 -28.91 -11.67
N LEU A 14 -38.48 -28.48 -12.49
CA LEU A 14 -37.05 -28.65 -12.23
C LEU A 14 -36.58 -27.77 -11.06
N LYS A 15 -37.03 -26.51 -11.00
CA LYS A 15 -36.76 -25.62 -9.87
C LYS A 15 -37.38 -26.16 -8.58
N ALA A 16 -38.62 -26.64 -8.63
CA ALA A 16 -39.27 -27.26 -7.47
C ALA A 16 -38.55 -28.54 -7.03
N ALA A 17 -38.11 -29.38 -7.98
CA ALA A 17 -37.40 -30.62 -7.69
C ALA A 17 -36.05 -30.41 -7.00
N VAL A 18 -35.41 -29.25 -7.19
CA VAL A 18 -34.12 -28.92 -6.54
C VAL A 18 -34.31 -28.09 -5.28
N PHE A 19 -35.23 -27.12 -5.26
CA PHE A 19 -35.42 -26.23 -4.12
C PHE A 19 -36.21 -26.86 -2.97
N VAL A 20 -37.25 -27.65 -3.27
CA VAL A 20 -38.10 -28.25 -2.24
C VAL A 20 -37.31 -29.19 -1.32
N PRO A 21 -36.41 -30.07 -1.82
CA PRO A 21 -35.57 -30.90 -0.96
C PRO A 21 -34.59 -30.09 -0.10
N VAL A 22 -34.00 -29.01 -0.63
CA VAL A 22 -33.04 -28.19 0.13
C VAL A 22 -33.75 -27.42 1.25
N ILE A 23 -34.89 -26.80 0.96
CA ILE A 23 -35.71 -26.12 1.97
C ILE A 23 -36.22 -27.13 3.00
N ALA A 24 -36.63 -28.32 2.58
CA ALA A 24 -37.05 -29.38 3.48
C ALA A 24 -35.90 -29.89 4.37
N LEU A 25 -34.68 -30.05 3.84
CA LEU A 25 -33.50 -30.49 4.60
C LEU A 25 -33.03 -29.44 5.60
N VAL A 26 -33.01 -28.16 5.20
CA VAL A 26 -32.67 -27.04 6.10
C VAL A 26 -33.76 -26.86 7.15
N GLY A 27 -35.03 -26.95 6.76
CA GLY A 27 -36.18 -26.91 7.66
C GLY A 27 -36.19 -28.09 8.64
N TRP A 28 -35.84 -29.30 8.19
CA TRP A 28 -35.72 -30.50 9.02
C TRP A 28 -34.55 -30.41 10.00
N TRP A 29 -33.37 -29.94 9.56
CA TRP A 29 -32.21 -29.71 10.43
C TRP A 29 -32.49 -28.65 11.51
N LEU A 30 -33.23 -27.60 11.17
CA LEU A 30 -33.67 -26.58 12.13
C LEU A 30 -34.75 -27.09 13.07
N PHE A 31 -35.75 -27.80 12.56
CA PHE A 31 -36.81 -28.41 13.38
C PHE A 31 -36.22 -29.45 14.36
N SER A 32 -35.25 -30.26 13.91
CA SER A 32 -34.54 -31.21 14.78
C SER A 32 -33.71 -30.51 15.85
N ASN A 33 -33.05 -29.38 15.53
CA ASN A 33 -32.25 -28.62 16.48
C ASN A 33 -33.07 -27.69 17.40
N VAL A 34 -34.28 -27.29 17.01
CA VAL A 34 -35.22 -26.53 17.87
C VAL A 34 -35.89 -27.46 18.90
N LEU A 35 -36.06 -28.74 18.57
CA LEU A 35 -36.55 -29.75 19.53
C LEU A 35 -35.45 -30.31 20.43
N ASP A 36 -34.19 -30.25 20.01
CA ASP A 36 -33.07 -30.64 20.85
C ASP A 36 -32.67 -29.48 21.78
N LYS A 37 -32.61 -29.75 23.09
CA LYS A 37 -32.56 -28.73 24.16
C LYS A 37 -31.20 -28.02 24.29
N THR A 38 -30.38 -28.02 23.24
CA THR A 38 -28.97 -27.65 23.29
C THR A 38 -28.68 -26.20 22.92
N LEU A 39 -29.57 -25.50 22.20
CA LEU A 39 -29.47 -24.05 21.97
C LEU A 39 -30.52 -23.27 22.76
N SER A 40 -30.10 -22.19 23.42
CA SER A 40 -31.01 -21.26 24.09
C SER A 40 -31.88 -20.54 23.07
N PHE A 41 -33.14 -20.25 23.43
CA PHE A 41 -34.06 -19.45 22.60
C PHE A 41 -33.41 -18.15 22.09
N TRP A 42 -32.57 -17.51 22.92
CA TRP A 42 -31.86 -16.28 22.59
C TRP A 42 -30.75 -16.47 21.55
N GLU A 43 -30.14 -17.65 21.48
CA GLU A 43 -29.09 -17.98 20.49
C GLU A 43 -29.71 -18.28 19.13
N ALA A 44 -30.85 -18.97 19.10
CA ALA A 44 -31.62 -19.19 17.89
C ALA A 44 -32.13 -17.86 17.31
N ALA A 45 -32.69 -16.98 18.15
CA ALA A 45 -33.15 -15.66 17.74
C ALA A 45 -32.02 -14.78 17.17
N ALA A 46 -30.83 -14.81 17.79
CA ALA A 46 -29.66 -14.10 17.28
C ALA A 46 -29.20 -14.64 15.91
N GLY A 47 -29.26 -15.96 15.71
CA GLY A 47 -28.96 -16.59 14.43
C GLY A 47 -29.87 -16.11 13.29
N PHE A 48 -31.19 -16.05 13.53
CA PHE A 48 -32.15 -15.54 12.54
C PHE A 48 -31.93 -14.06 12.21
N PHE A 49 -31.58 -13.24 13.21
CA PHE A 49 -31.29 -11.82 13.02
C PHE A 49 -30.04 -11.60 12.15
N LEU A 50 -28.96 -12.33 12.41
CA LEU A 50 -27.73 -12.27 11.62
C LEU A 50 -27.95 -12.76 10.19
N LEU A 51 -28.74 -13.82 10.00
CA LEU A 51 -29.10 -14.32 8.67
C LEU A 51 -29.92 -13.30 7.88
N GLY A 52 -30.84 -12.59 8.54
CA GLY A 52 -31.61 -11.49 7.93
C GLY A 52 -30.71 -10.35 7.46
N ILE A 53 -29.72 -9.95 8.27
CA ILE A 53 -28.72 -8.95 7.89
C ILE A 53 -27.90 -9.45 6.69
N ALA A 54 -27.41 -10.68 6.73
CA ALA A 54 -26.64 -11.27 5.63
C ALA A 54 -27.44 -11.34 4.32
N PHE A 55 -28.74 -11.66 4.39
CA PHE A 55 -29.65 -11.68 3.25
C PHE A 55 -29.85 -10.27 2.68
N VAL A 56 -30.09 -9.27 3.52
CA VAL A 56 -30.23 -7.87 3.09
C VAL A 56 -28.93 -7.37 2.46
N LEU A 57 -27.77 -7.64 3.06
CA LEU A 57 -26.48 -7.28 2.48
C LEU A 57 -26.22 -8.00 1.15
N GLY A 58 -26.62 -9.26 1.02
CA GLY A 58 -26.54 -10.02 -0.23
C GLY A 58 -27.43 -9.42 -1.32
N VAL A 59 -28.68 -9.08 -1.00
CA VAL A 59 -29.62 -8.42 -1.92
C VAL A 59 -29.13 -7.01 -2.28
N VAL A 60 -28.64 -6.22 -1.32
CA VAL A 60 -28.02 -4.92 -1.59
C VAL A 60 -26.79 -5.07 -2.49
N SER A 61 -25.98 -6.11 -2.30
CA SER A 61 -24.83 -6.39 -3.15
C SER A 61 -25.23 -6.82 -4.56
N ILE A 62 -26.36 -7.52 -4.74
CA ILE A 62 -26.89 -7.89 -6.07
C ILE A 62 -27.56 -6.69 -6.75
N VAL A 63 -28.29 -5.87 -6.00
CA VAL A 63 -29.09 -4.74 -6.50
C VAL A 63 -28.24 -3.51 -6.75
N PHE A 64 -27.23 -3.24 -5.92
CA PHE A 64 -26.33 -2.09 -6.02
C PHE A 64 -24.90 -2.45 -6.48
N GLY A 65 -24.52 -3.73 -6.48
CA GLY A 65 -23.17 -4.21 -6.74
C GLY A 65 -23.03 -5.05 -8.01
N GLY A 66 -23.70 -4.66 -9.09
CA GLY A 66 -23.16 -4.98 -10.42
C GLY A 66 -21.74 -4.43 -10.54
N TRP A 67 -20.86 -5.13 -11.27
CA TRP A 67 -19.44 -4.80 -11.49
C TRP A 67 -19.13 -3.32 -11.83
N GLY A 68 -20.13 -2.51 -12.17
CA GLY A 68 -19.99 -1.08 -12.45
C GLY A 68 -19.53 -0.25 -11.26
N PHE A 69 -20.27 -0.16 -10.15
CA PHE A 69 -20.00 0.88 -9.14
C PHE A 69 -18.71 0.64 -8.34
N TRP A 70 -18.61 -0.53 -7.70
CA TRP A 70 -17.42 -0.89 -6.93
C TRP A 70 -16.18 -1.12 -7.82
N GLY A 71 -16.38 -1.57 -9.06
CA GLY A 71 -15.29 -1.73 -10.04
C GLY A 71 -14.71 -0.39 -10.49
N ILE A 72 -15.57 0.59 -10.81
CA ILE A 72 -15.13 1.96 -11.17
C ILE A 72 -14.42 2.62 -9.98
N ILE A 73 -14.96 2.50 -8.76
CA ILE A 73 -14.29 3.00 -7.56
C ILE A 73 -12.92 2.35 -7.39
N GLY A 74 -12.80 1.03 -7.56
CA GLY A 74 -11.53 0.31 -7.48
C GLY A 74 -10.51 0.81 -8.50
N ILE A 75 -10.94 1.04 -9.75
CA ILE A 75 -10.07 1.58 -10.81
C ILE A 75 -9.62 3.01 -10.47
N ILE A 76 -10.53 3.85 -9.98
CA ILE A 76 -10.21 5.24 -9.58
C ILE A 76 -9.20 5.22 -8.43
N VAL A 77 -9.41 4.40 -7.41
CA VAL A 77 -8.50 4.28 -6.26
C VAL A 77 -7.13 3.78 -6.72
N ALA A 78 -7.07 2.76 -7.57
CA ALA A 78 -5.81 2.26 -8.12
C ALA A 78 -5.09 3.32 -8.96
N ALA A 79 -5.81 4.10 -9.78
CA ALA A 79 -5.23 5.19 -10.58
C ALA A 79 -4.68 6.32 -9.70
N VAL A 80 -5.40 6.70 -8.63
CA VAL A 80 -4.94 7.70 -7.67
C VAL A 80 -3.70 7.21 -6.93
N ILE A 81 -3.68 5.97 -6.45
CA ILE A 81 -2.50 5.39 -5.81
C ILE A 81 -1.30 5.39 -6.77
N GLY A 82 -1.51 4.98 -8.03
CA GLY A 82 -0.47 5.00 -9.06
C GLY A 82 0.08 6.41 -9.32
N LEU A 83 -0.80 7.41 -9.40
CA LEU A 83 -0.40 8.82 -9.55
C LEU A 83 0.39 9.33 -8.34
N LEU A 84 -0.02 8.97 -7.12
CA LEU A 84 0.70 9.35 -5.91
C LEU A 84 2.08 8.70 -5.85
N ILE A 85 2.19 7.42 -6.22
CA ILE A 85 3.49 6.72 -6.32
C ILE A 85 4.36 7.38 -7.39
N TRP A 86 3.81 7.68 -8.56
CA TRP A 86 4.53 8.34 -9.63
C TRP A 86 5.03 9.74 -9.23
N GLN A 87 4.16 10.54 -8.60
CA GLN A 87 4.52 11.86 -8.10
C GLN A 87 5.60 11.78 -7.01
N TYR A 88 5.49 10.82 -6.09
CA TYR A 88 6.50 10.58 -5.06
C TYR A 88 7.85 10.20 -5.67
N MET A 89 7.88 9.26 -6.61
CA MET A 89 9.09 8.84 -7.32
C MET A 89 9.71 9.97 -8.13
N HIS A 90 8.88 10.78 -8.80
CA HIS A 90 9.33 11.95 -9.55
C HIS A 90 9.94 13.04 -8.66
N LEU A 91 9.39 13.25 -7.46
CA LEU A 91 9.98 14.16 -6.47
C LEU A 91 11.28 13.60 -5.88
N ALA A 92 11.33 12.30 -5.58
CA ALA A 92 12.52 11.64 -5.08
C ALA A 92 13.68 11.73 -6.09
N GLY A 93 13.44 11.39 -7.37
CA GLY A 93 14.49 11.42 -8.40
C GLY A 93 15.00 12.83 -8.75
N ARG A 94 14.20 13.89 -8.57
CA ARG A 94 14.67 15.27 -8.78
C ARG A 94 15.73 15.71 -7.78
N GLN A 95 15.66 15.19 -6.56
CA GLN A 95 16.63 15.53 -5.52
C GLN A 95 18.02 14.98 -5.88
N ASP A 96 18.08 13.75 -6.38
CA ASP A 96 19.33 13.11 -6.77
C ASP A 96 19.98 13.83 -7.97
N GLN A 97 19.17 14.26 -8.94
CA GLN A 97 19.67 14.99 -10.11
C GLN A 97 20.24 16.36 -9.73
N PHE A 98 19.56 17.11 -8.84
CA PHE A 98 20.06 18.40 -8.37
C PHE A 98 21.36 18.25 -7.56
N LEU A 99 21.46 17.22 -6.72
CA LEU A 99 22.65 16.96 -5.91
C LEU A 99 23.83 16.46 -6.75
N ALA A 100 23.58 15.73 -7.84
CA ALA A 100 24.60 15.34 -8.81
C ALA A 100 25.20 16.55 -9.54
N ASP A 101 24.35 17.50 -9.97
CA ASP A 101 24.82 18.76 -10.58
C ASP A 101 25.66 19.58 -9.59
N GLU A 102 25.27 19.62 -8.31
CA GLU A 102 26.03 20.30 -7.26
C GLU A 102 27.39 19.63 -7.01
N ILE A 103 27.45 18.29 -6.97
CA ILE A 103 28.73 17.55 -6.87
C ILE A 103 29.68 17.95 -8.00
N SER A 104 29.19 17.98 -9.25
CA SER A 104 30.01 18.34 -10.41
C SER A 104 30.60 19.75 -10.27
N LYS A 105 29.81 20.72 -9.79
CA LYS A 105 30.28 22.10 -9.57
C LYS A 105 31.38 22.18 -8.51
N TYR A 106 31.23 21.47 -7.39
CA TYR A 106 32.25 21.47 -6.34
C TYR A 106 33.51 20.71 -6.77
N GLN A 107 33.37 19.65 -7.56
CA GLN A 107 34.51 18.95 -8.16
C GLN A 107 35.29 19.87 -9.12
N GLU A 108 34.61 20.60 -10.01
CA GLU A 108 35.26 21.61 -10.86
C GLU A 108 35.94 22.72 -10.04
N ALA A 109 35.34 23.13 -8.92
CA ALA A 109 35.94 24.12 -8.03
C ALA A 109 37.21 23.58 -7.36
N ILE A 110 37.23 22.31 -6.96
CA ILE A 110 38.40 21.61 -6.41
C ILE A 110 39.48 21.42 -7.46
N GLU A 111 39.13 21.12 -8.72
CA GLU A 111 40.09 21.01 -9.82
C GLU A 111 40.79 22.35 -10.09
N ARG A 112 40.05 23.47 -9.97
CA ARG A 112 40.61 24.82 -10.15
C ARG A 112 41.41 25.29 -8.95
N ASP A 113 40.96 24.98 -7.74
CA ASP A 113 41.63 25.32 -6.49
C ASP A 113 41.59 24.14 -5.50
N PRO A 114 42.62 23.28 -5.51
CA PRO A 114 42.71 22.13 -4.62
C PRO A 114 42.89 22.49 -3.14
N LEU A 115 43.11 23.77 -2.80
CA LEU A 115 43.28 24.22 -1.42
C LEU A 115 41.99 24.87 -0.86
N ASN A 116 40.89 24.82 -1.62
CA ASN A 116 39.62 25.38 -1.19
C ASN A 116 38.89 24.45 -0.20
N ALA A 117 39.16 24.63 1.09
CA ALA A 117 38.52 23.89 2.19
C ALA A 117 36.97 23.95 2.14
N ALA A 118 36.40 25.09 1.72
CA ALA A 118 34.96 25.27 1.64
C ALA A 118 34.34 24.39 0.54
N ALA A 119 35.01 24.22 -0.61
CA ALA A 119 34.52 23.36 -1.68
C ALA A 119 34.43 21.89 -1.23
N TYR A 120 35.45 21.39 -0.52
CA TYR A 120 35.42 20.06 0.09
C TYR A 120 34.32 19.94 1.16
N SER A 121 34.11 20.99 1.96
CA SER A 121 33.05 21.03 2.98
C SER A 121 31.64 20.96 2.37
N PHE A 122 31.41 21.67 1.26
CA PHE A 122 30.13 21.62 0.55
C PHE A 122 29.93 20.30 -0.21
N LEU A 123 31.02 19.73 -0.75
CA LEU A 123 30.99 18.41 -1.37
C LEU A 123 30.58 17.33 -0.35
N GLY A 124 31.20 17.32 0.84
CA GLY A 124 30.85 16.38 1.92
C GLY A 124 29.40 16.53 2.41
N GLN A 125 28.90 17.77 2.51
CA GLN A 125 27.50 18.02 2.84
C GLN A 125 26.53 17.52 1.76
N THR A 126 26.92 17.61 0.49
CA THR A 126 26.12 17.12 -0.64
C THR A 126 26.08 15.60 -0.65
N TYR A 127 27.20 14.92 -0.40
CA TYR A 127 27.24 13.47 -0.22
C TYR A 127 26.42 12.98 0.98
N LEU A 128 26.44 13.71 2.11
CA LEU A 128 25.57 13.40 3.26
C LEU A 128 24.08 13.47 2.92
N LYS A 129 23.67 14.37 2.01
CA LYS A 129 22.27 14.49 1.56
C LYS A 129 21.86 13.33 0.63
N LEU A 130 22.82 12.78 -0.13
CA LEU A 130 22.62 11.60 -0.98
C LEU A 130 22.70 10.27 -0.22
N GLY A 131 23.12 10.30 1.05
CA GLY A 131 23.32 9.08 1.85
C GLY A 131 24.66 8.36 1.57
N CYS A 132 25.51 8.93 0.73
CA CYS A 132 26.88 8.49 0.45
C CYS A 132 27.81 8.81 1.63
N ALA A 133 27.76 8.00 2.69
CA ALA A 133 28.44 8.29 3.94
C ALA A 133 29.97 8.16 3.83
N GLU A 134 30.45 7.23 3.02
CA GLU A 134 31.87 7.00 2.72
C GLU A 134 32.51 8.24 2.07
N GLU A 135 31.95 8.68 0.96
CA GLU A 135 32.44 9.82 0.19
C GLU A 135 32.31 11.13 0.98
N ALA A 136 31.27 11.25 1.81
CA ALA A 136 31.14 12.36 2.73
C ALA A 136 32.29 12.42 3.76
N VAL A 137 32.68 11.27 4.33
CA VAL A 137 33.80 11.21 5.29
C VAL A 137 35.08 11.68 4.64
N GLU A 138 35.40 11.18 3.44
CA GLU A 138 36.61 11.57 2.71
C GLU A 138 36.65 13.07 2.41
N ALA A 139 35.53 13.64 1.94
CA ALA A 139 35.43 15.06 1.64
C ALA A 139 35.59 15.94 2.90
N PHE A 140 34.99 15.56 4.04
CA PHE A 140 35.17 16.30 5.29
C PHE A 140 36.57 16.14 5.89
N GLU A 141 37.22 15.00 5.69
CA GLU A 141 38.61 14.81 6.13
C GLU A 141 39.57 15.70 5.33
N GLU A 142 39.38 15.83 4.01
CA GLU A 142 40.14 16.80 3.20
C GLU A 142 39.82 18.26 3.58
N ALA A 143 38.55 18.59 3.82
CA ALA A 143 38.18 19.91 4.30
C ALA A 143 38.88 20.27 5.63
N LEU A 144 38.91 19.34 6.58
CA LEU A 144 39.55 19.53 7.88
C LEU A 144 41.07 19.46 7.82
N ARG A 145 41.65 18.83 6.79
CA ARG A 145 43.09 18.89 6.52
C ARG A 145 43.51 20.30 6.09
N LEU A 146 42.65 20.99 5.34
CA LEU A 146 42.88 22.34 4.85
C LEU A 146 42.48 23.43 5.87
N ASP A 147 41.37 23.24 6.59
CA ASP A 147 40.94 24.07 7.73
C ASP A 147 40.62 23.21 8.96
N PRO A 148 41.62 22.94 9.82
CA PRO A 148 41.43 22.14 11.02
C PRO A 148 40.50 22.76 12.05
N GLU A 149 40.25 24.07 12.00
CA GLU A 149 39.47 24.80 13.00
C GLU A 149 37.97 24.83 12.70
N SER A 150 37.55 24.32 11.54
CA SER A 150 36.14 24.19 11.22
C SER A 150 35.40 23.28 12.21
N ARG A 151 34.65 23.91 13.12
CA ARG A 151 33.76 23.19 14.06
C ARG A 151 32.61 22.52 13.33
N GLN A 152 32.17 23.11 12.22
CA GLN A 152 31.09 22.60 11.40
C GLN A 152 31.47 21.28 10.73
N ASP A 153 32.63 21.22 10.09
CA ASP A 153 33.08 20.01 9.40
C ASP A 153 33.43 18.89 10.39
N ARG A 154 33.95 19.22 11.58
CA ARG A 154 34.10 18.23 12.67
C ARG A 154 32.77 17.62 13.10
N SER A 155 31.73 18.44 13.21
CA SER A 155 30.38 17.97 13.54
C SER A 155 29.80 17.09 12.42
N PHE A 156 29.96 17.49 11.16
CA PHE A 156 29.47 16.72 10.02
C PHE A 156 30.25 15.42 9.81
N LEU A 157 31.57 15.42 9.98
CA LEU A 157 32.41 14.23 9.93
C LEU A 157 31.96 13.19 10.96
N LYS A 158 31.68 13.61 12.20
CA LYS A 158 31.16 12.71 13.23
C LYS A 158 29.84 12.08 12.79
N ARG A 159 28.92 12.89 12.26
CA ARG A 159 27.63 12.41 11.74
C ARG A 159 27.81 11.44 10.56
N ALA A 160 28.71 11.73 9.63
CA ALA A 160 29.01 10.88 8.48
C ALA A 160 29.56 9.51 8.94
N LYS A 161 30.49 9.50 9.90
CA LYS A 161 31.01 8.26 10.51
C LYS A 161 29.93 7.45 11.24
N GLU A 162 29.01 8.12 11.92
CA GLU A 162 27.87 7.46 12.58
C GLU A 162 26.91 6.82 11.58
N LEU A 163 26.63 7.48 10.45
CA LEU A 163 25.80 6.93 9.37
C LEU A 163 26.48 5.73 8.71
N LYS A 164 27.77 5.84 8.38
CA LYS A 164 28.58 4.74 7.85
C LYS A 164 28.59 3.51 8.74
N ARG A 165 28.53 3.67 10.07
CA ARG A 165 28.48 2.55 11.01
C ARG A 165 27.10 1.87 11.08
N LYS A 166 26.04 2.58 10.70
CA LYS A 166 24.64 2.12 10.81
C LYS A 166 24.09 1.51 9.52
N GLY A 167 24.67 1.84 8.36
CA GLY A 167 24.44 1.16 7.08
C GLY A 167 25.21 -0.15 7.01
#